data_AF-A0A0S3SKM5-F1
#
_entry.id   AF-A0A0S3SKM5-F1
#
_cell.length_a   1.000
_cell.length_b   1.000
_cell.length_c   1.000
_cell.angle_alpha   90.00
_cell.angle_beta   90.00
_cell.angle_gamma   90.00
#
_symmetry.space_group_name_H-M   'P 1'
#
loop_
_entity.id
_entity.type
_entity.pdbx_description
1 polymer ?
#
loop_
_entity_poly.entity_id
_entity_poly.type
_entity_poly.pdbx_seq_one_letter_code
_entity_poly.pdbx_strand_id
1 'polypeptide(L)'
;MMKKITLSQFLFLLVLLICFTSLAFGQNTTHPDEVEALKDIGNTLGNMNWDTNIDPCSNKPPWNVTPDGDNANTLQCNCTIAGDNFCHVVSILLKTQNLRGTLPPELIRLPYLEEIDLTRNYLNGTIPVAWGSSKLRKISLLANRLTGPIPKEIGNITTLESLVLEFNQFTGNITSDLGNLSHLQRLYLTSNNFTGELPETLAKLTSLRE
;
A
#
# COMPACT_ATOMS: atom_id res chain seq x y z
N MET A 1 -40.99 -45.68 -4.60
CA MET A 1 -40.10 -46.68 -5.23
C MET A 1 -38.67 -46.17 -5.11
N MET A 2 -37.91 -46.61 -4.11
CA MET A 2 -36.54 -46.14 -3.84
C MET A 2 -35.58 -46.74 -4.87
N LYS A 3 -34.94 -45.90 -5.70
CA LYS A 3 -33.90 -46.35 -6.64
C LYS A 3 -32.66 -46.77 -5.84
N LYS A 4 -32.28 -48.05 -5.95
CA LYS A 4 -31.04 -48.58 -5.35
C LYS A 4 -29.84 -47.97 -6.08
N ILE A 5 -28.99 -47.26 -5.34
CA ILE A 5 -27.69 -46.78 -5.83
C ILE A 5 -26.77 -48.00 -5.93
N THR A 6 -26.15 -48.17 -7.10
CA THR A 6 -25.22 -49.28 -7.33
C THR A 6 -23.85 -48.98 -6.72
N LEU A 7 -23.07 -50.01 -6.38
CA LEU A 7 -21.73 -49.86 -5.78
C LEU A 7 -20.80 -49.00 -6.66
N SER A 8 -20.95 -49.10 -7.99
CA SER A 8 -20.23 -48.26 -8.96
C SER A 8 -20.66 -46.78 -8.90
N GLN A 9 -21.96 -46.49 -8.75
CA GLN A 9 -22.46 -45.12 -8.58
C GLN A 9 -22.04 -44.52 -7.23
N PHE A 10 -21.95 -45.35 -6.18
CA PHE A 10 -21.43 -44.94 -4.88
C PHE A 10 -19.94 -44.63 -4.94
N LEU A 11 -19.14 -45.47 -5.61
CA LEU A 11 -17.72 -45.22 -5.83
C LEU A 11 -17.48 -43.94 -6.67
N PHE A 12 -18.33 -43.69 -7.68
CA PHE A 12 -18.24 -42.50 -8.52
C PHE A 12 -18.57 -41.21 -7.75
N LEU A 13 -19.59 -41.26 -6.87
CA LEU A 13 -19.91 -40.14 -5.96
C LEU A 13 -18.82 -39.92 -4.91
N LEU A 14 -18.19 -40.99 -4.41
CA LEU A 14 -17.06 -40.90 -3.49
C LEU A 14 -15.84 -40.27 -4.18
N VAL A 15 -15.55 -40.64 -5.43
CA VAL A 15 -14.45 -40.05 -6.22
C VAL A 15 -14.75 -38.57 -6.54
N LEU A 16 -16.00 -38.18 -6.79
CA LEU A 16 -16.38 -36.76 -6.94
C LEU A 16 -16.22 -35.98 -5.62
N LEU A 17 -16.62 -36.54 -4.47
CA LEU A 17 -16.37 -35.93 -3.16
C LEU A 17 -14.86 -35.82 -2.86
N ILE A 18 -14.09 -36.85 -3.22
CA ILE A 18 -12.64 -36.87 -3.02
C ILE A 18 -11.94 -35.93 -4.02
N CYS A 19 -12.50 -35.71 -5.21
CA CYS A 19 -12.05 -34.69 -6.18
C CYS A 19 -12.36 -33.25 -5.72
N PHE A 20 -13.37 -33.03 -4.87
CA PHE A 20 -13.55 -31.76 -4.16
C PHE A 20 -12.61 -31.60 -2.95
N THR A 21 -11.98 -32.68 -2.50
CA THR A 21 -10.90 -32.64 -1.49
C THR A 21 -9.50 -32.83 -2.10
N SER A 22 -9.38 -33.01 -3.42
CA SER A 22 -8.09 -33.20 -4.06
C SER A 22 -7.42 -31.85 -4.31
N LEU A 23 -6.36 -31.61 -3.54
CA LEU A 23 -5.36 -30.57 -3.73
C LEU A 23 -5.82 -29.14 -3.38
N ALA A 24 -6.15 -28.92 -2.10
CA ALA A 24 -5.79 -27.65 -1.49
C ALA A 24 -4.26 -27.61 -1.28
N PHE A 25 -3.50 -27.52 -2.37
CA PHE A 25 -2.25 -26.76 -2.30
C PHE A 25 -2.71 -25.31 -2.16
N GLY A 26 -3.00 -24.89 -0.93
CA GLY A 26 -3.49 -23.57 -0.62
C GLY A 26 -2.44 -22.54 -1.02
N GLN A 27 -2.54 -22.04 -2.24
CA GLN A 27 -1.98 -20.73 -2.53
C GLN A 27 -2.91 -19.76 -1.79
N ASN A 28 -2.44 -19.22 -0.67
CA ASN A 28 -3.11 -18.11 -0.01
C ASN A 28 -3.29 -17.03 -1.08
N THR A 29 -4.53 -16.61 -1.31
CA THR A 29 -4.86 -15.54 -2.28
C THR A 29 -4.91 -14.21 -1.56
N THR A 30 -4.84 -13.10 -2.28
CA THR A 30 -5.07 -11.78 -1.67
C THR A 30 -6.47 -11.71 -1.04
N HIS A 31 -6.58 -11.05 0.12
CA HIS A 31 -7.88 -10.78 0.74
C HIS A 31 -8.81 -10.01 -0.22
N PRO A 32 -10.09 -10.41 -0.43
CA PRO A 32 -10.98 -9.78 -1.41
C PRO A 32 -11.16 -8.26 -1.24
N ASP A 33 -11.30 -7.78 0.00
CA ASP A 33 -11.43 -6.35 0.29
C ASP A 33 -10.16 -5.56 -0.13
N GLU A 34 -8.98 -6.18 -0.02
CA GLU A 34 -7.74 -5.57 -0.48
C GLU A 34 -7.64 -5.56 -2.00
N VAL A 35 -8.18 -6.59 -2.67
CA VAL A 35 -8.29 -6.60 -4.14
C VAL A 35 -9.17 -5.43 -4.62
N GLU A 36 -10.30 -5.19 -3.97
CA GLU A 36 -11.15 -4.01 -4.26
C GLU A 36 -10.41 -2.71 -3.93
N ALA A 37 -9.71 -2.66 -2.79
CA ALA A 37 -8.92 -1.49 -2.41
C ALA A 37 -7.87 -1.12 -3.46
N LEU A 38 -7.15 -2.11 -3.98
CA LEU A 38 -6.12 -1.91 -5.01
C LEU A 38 -6.71 -1.42 -6.34
N LYS A 39 -7.94 -1.82 -6.70
CA LYS A 39 -8.63 -1.30 -7.88
C LYS A 39 -8.90 0.19 -7.76
N ASP A 40 -9.45 0.61 -6.62
CA ASP A 40 -9.74 2.02 -6.38
C ASP A 40 -8.46 2.85 -6.26
N ILE A 41 -7.44 2.32 -5.58
CA ILE A 41 -6.09 2.92 -5.53
C ILE A 41 -5.58 3.21 -6.95
N GLY A 42 -5.77 2.28 -7.88
CA GLY A 42 -5.36 2.46 -9.27
C GLY A 42 -6.10 3.52 -10.03
N ASN A 43 -7.41 3.55 -9.85
CA ASN A 43 -8.24 4.60 -10.41
C ASN A 43 -7.78 5.97 -9.89
N THR A 44 -7.56 6.10 -8.58
CA THR A 44 -7.13 7.34 -7.94
C THR A 44 -5.74 7.80 -8.39
N LEU A 45 -4.80 6.87 -8.56
CA LEU A 45 -3.44 7.18 -9.02
C LEU A 45 -3.39 7.57 -10.52
N GLY A 46 -4.50 7.41 -11.26
CA GLY A 46 -4.66 7.89 -12.63
C GLY A 46 -4.72 6.81 -13.71
N ASN A 47 -5.26 5.64 -13.37
CA ASN A 47 -5.62 4.49 -14.21
C ASN A 47 -4.60 4.10 -15.31
N MET A 48 -3.80 3.07 -15.05
CA MET A 48 -2.71 2.61 -15.94
C MET A 48 -2.98 1.31 -16.71
N ASN A 49 -4.24 0.94 -16.97
CA ASN A 49 -4.60 -0.36 -17.56
C ASN A 49 -4.13 -1.54 -16.69
N TRP A 50 -4.39 -1.46 -15.38
CA TRP A 50 -4.04 -2.54 -14.45
C TRP A 50 -4.90 -3.78 -14.71
N ASP A 51 -4.27 -4.94 -14.79
CA ASP A 51 -4.97 -6.20 -14.99
C ASP A 51 -5.52 -6.70 -13.66
N THR A 52 -6.79 -6.40 -13.43
CA THR A 52 -7.48 -6.77 -12.20
C THR A 52 -7.94 -8.23 -12.16
N ASN A 53 -7.64 -9.00 -13.21
CA ASN A 53 -7.94 -10.45 -13.25
C ASN A 53 -6.81 -11.28 -12.65
N ILE A 54 -5.68 -10.66 -12.32
CA ILE A 54 -4.54 -11.31 -11.67
C ILE A 54 -4.64 -11.08 -10.17
N ASP A 55 -4.42 -12.13 -9.39
CA ASP A 55 -4.35 -12.04 -7.94
C ASP A 55 -3.16 -11.14 -7.54
N PRO A 56 -3.38 -10.03 -6.81
CA PRO A 56 -2.35 -9.05 -6.56
C PRO A 56 -1.10 -9.56 -5.84
N CYS A 57 -1.30 -10.51 -4.93
CA CYS A 57 -0.24 -11.20 -4.18
C CYS A 57 0.32 -12.44 -4.90
N SER A 58 -0.09 -12.71 -6.14
CA SER A 58 0.56 -13.72 -6.96
C SER A 58 1.92 -13.23 -7.46
N ASN A 59 2.76 -14.14 -7.98
CA ASN A 59 4.06 -13.80 -8.60
C ASN A 59 3.95 -12.91 -9.86
N LYS A 60 2.80 -12.29 -10.10
CA LYS A 60 2.50 -11.32 -11.14
C LYS A 60 1.61 -10.23 -10.51
N PRO A 61 2.17 -9.07 -10.11
CA PRO A 61 1.33 -7.99 -9.60
C PRO A 61 0.37 -7.51 -10.71
N PRO A 62 -0.79 -6.94 -10.34
CA PRO A 62 -1.82 -6.52 -11.30
C PRO A 62 -1.41 -5.23 -12.05
N TRP A 63 -0.33 -4.60 -11.59
CA TRP A 63 0.23 -3.38 -12.16
C TRP A 63 1.26 -3.80 -13.20
N ASN A 64 1.09 -3.32 -14.43
CA ASN A 64 2.08 -3.55 -15.49
C ASN A 64 3.36 -2.78 -15.15
N VAL A 65 4.16 -3.38 -14.29
CA VAL A 65 5.48 -2.88 -13.94
C VAL A 65 6.35 -3.13 -15.17
N THR A 66 6.69 -2.08 -15.91
CA THR A 66 7.79 -2.20 -16.87
C THR A 66 9.03 -2.65 -16.09
N PRO A 67 9.63 -3.81 -16.39
CA PRO A 67 10.93 -4.16 -15.86
C PRO A 67 11.95 -3.30 -16.63
N ASP A 68 11.95 -2.00 -16.42
CA ASP A 68 13.18 -1.24 -16.57
C ASP A 68 14.16 -1.83 -15.56
N GLY A 69 15.43 -1.95 -15.94
CA GLY A 69 16.47 -2.75 -15.27
C GLY A 69 16.79 -2.43 -13.80
N ASP A 70 15.94 -1.69 -13.11
CA ASP A 70 15.87 -1.55 -11.67
C ASP A 70 14.66 -2.35 -11.13
N ASN A 71 14.91 -3.28 -10.20
CA ASN A 71 13.90 -4.08 -9.47
C ASN A 71 13.01 -3.22 -8.53
N ALA A 72 12.74 -1.96 -8.87
CA ALA A 72 12.30 -0.92 -7.94
C ALA A 72 10.78 -0.79 -7.79
N ASN A 73 10.01 -1.43 -8.68
CA ASN A 73 8.55 -1.43 -8.69
C ASN A 73 8.03 -2.80 -8.29
N THR A 74 7.31 -2.88 -7.18
CA THR A 74 6.88 -4.14 -6.61
C THR A 74 5.65 -3.94 -5.74
N LEU A 75 4.77 -4.94 -5.75
CA LEU A 75 3.72 -5.12 -4.75
C LEU A 75 4.16 -6.33 -3.93
N GLN A 76 4.39 -6.13 -2.63
CA GLN A 76 4.77 -7.22 -1.72
C GLN A 76 3.62 -7.58 -0.82
N CYS A 77 3.47 -8.87 -0.55
CA CYS A 77 2.47 -9.39 0.34
C CYS A 77 3.05 -10.28 1.43
N ASN A 78 2.36 -10.31 2.56
CA ASN A 78 2.59 -11.27 3.63
C ASN A 78 1.46 -12.30 3.64
N CYS A 79 1.81 -13.55 3.32
CA CYS A 79 0.90 -14.69 3.30
C CYS A 79 1.08 -15.62 4.51
N THR A 80 1.86 -15.18 5.51
CA THR A 80 2.27 -15.98 6.67
C THR A 80 1.63 -15.50 7.97
N ILE A 81 0.59 -14.68 7.88
CA ILE A 81 -0.11 -14.14 9.03
C ILE A 81 -0.81 -15.29 9.78
N ALA A 82 -0.44 -15.47 11.05
CA ALA A 82 -0.94 -16.58 11.84
C ALA A 82 -2.45 -16.46 12.07
N GLY A 83 -3.19 -17.51 11.71
CA GLY A 83 -4.66 -17.54 11.83
C GLY A 83 -5.39 -16.87 10.66
N ASP A 84 -4.67 -16.38 9.66
CA ASP A 84 -5.24 -15.87 8.41
C ASP A 84 -4.88 -16.79 7.23
N ASN A 85 -5.86 -17.05 6.37
CA ASN A 85 -5.69 -17.86 5.16
C ASN A 85 -5.46 -16.99 3.91
N PHE A 86 -5.45 -15.68 4.06
CA PHE A 86 -5.21 -14.73 2.97
C PHE A 86 -3.79 -14.17 3.00
N CYS A 87 -3.38 -13.69 1.84
CA CYS A 87 -2.24 -12.79 1.70
C CYS A 87 -2.72 -11.34 1.87
N HIS A 88 -1.87 -10.53 2.49
CA HIS A 88 -2.14 -9.12 2.72
C HIS A 88 -1.02 -8.26 2.14
N VAL A 89 -1.38 -7.14 1.52
CA VAL A 89 -0.46 -6.19 0.93
C VAL A 89 0.30 -5.46 2.03
N VAL A 90 1.63 -5.51 1.96
CA VAL A 90 2.52 -4.85 2.94
C VAL A 90 3.36 -3.73 2.33
N SER A 91 3.58 -3.76 1.01
CA SER A 91 4.37 -2.74 0.31
C SER A 91 3.84 -2.46 -1.09
N ILE A 92 3.77 -1.18 -1.44
CA ILE A 92 3.40 -0.68 -2.77
C ILE A 92 4.50 0.26 -3.27
N LEU A 93 5.34 -0.22 -4.18
CA LEU A 93 6.38 0.58 -4.83
C LEU A 93 6.00 0.77 -6.31
N LEU A 94 5.67 2.01 -6.69
CA LEU A 94 5.26 2.42 -8.03
C LEU A 94 6.02 3.69 -8.45
N LYS A 95 7.33 3.55 -8.58
CA LYS A 95 8.30 4.56 -8.98
C LYS A 95 8.34 4.77 -10.50
N THR A 96 8.43 6.03 -10.91
CA THR A 96 8.65 6.40 -12.33
C THR A 96 7.62 5.78 -13.28
N GLN A 97 6.36 5.71 -12.84
CA GLN A 97 5.28 5.07 -13.62
C GLN A 97 4.51 6.09 -14.47
N ASN A 98 4.88 7.37 -14.44
CA ASN A 98 4.12 8.45 -15.08
C ASN A 98 2.68 8.57 -14.53
N LEU A 99 2.44 8.21 -13.26
CA LEU A 99 1.15 8.39 -12.60
C LEU A 99 0.75 9.88 -12.57
N ARG A 100 -0.48 10.21 -12.96
CA ARG A 100 -0.98 11.60 -13.11
C ARG A 100 -2.20 11.92 -12.24
N GLY A 101 -2.68 10.96 -11.46
CA GLY A 101 -3.81 11.14 -10.55
C GLY A 101 -3.40 11.81 -9.24
N THR A 102 -4.09 11.45 -8.17
CA THR A 102 -3.90 11.97 -6.82
C THR A 102 -3.49 10.86 -5.86
N LEU A 103 -3.15 11.23 -4.62
CA LEU A 103 -2.87 10.26 -3.57
C LEU A 103 -4.17 9.57 -3.09
N PRO A 104 -4.19 8.23 -2.98
CA PRO A 104 -5.40 7.48 -2.64
C PRO A 104 -5.73 7.53 -1.15
N PRO A 105 -6.87 8.09 -0.72
CA PRO A 105 -7.35 7.90 0.66
C PRO A 105 -7.62 6.43 0.99
N GLU A 106 -7.83 5.59 -0.03
CA GLU A 106 -8.18 4.17 0.09
C GLU A 106 -7.07 3.29 0.69
N LEU A 107 -5.84 3.80 0.86
CA LEU A 107 -4.75 3.05 1.51
C LEU A 107 -5.13 2.53 2.90
N ILE A 108 -6.05 3.22 3.59
CA ILE A 108 -6.53 2.79 4.91
C ILE A 108 -7.30 1.45 4.88
N ARG A 109 -7.70 0.98 3.69
CA ARG A 109 -8.34 -0.33 3.50
C ARG A 109 -7.33 -1.47 3.32
N LEU A 110 -6.03 -1.18 3.39
CA LEU A 110 -4.96 -2.17 3.39
C LEU A 110 -4.39 -2.26 4.83
N PRO A 111 -4.95 -3.14 5.68
CA PRO A 111 -4.69 -3.12 7.13
C PRO A 111 -3.24 -3.44 7.52
N TYR A 112 -2.50 -4.12 6.63
CA TYR A 112 -1.10 -4.51 6.85
C TYR A 112 -0.10 -3.68 6.02
N LEU A 113 -0.54 -2.61 5.35
CA LEU A 113 0.35 -1.79 4.53
C LEU A 113 1.35 -1.03 5.41
N GLU A 114 2.64 -1.31 5.21
CA GLU A 114 3.75 -0.68 5.93
C GLU A 114 4.52 0.32 5.06
N GLU A 115 4.54 0.13 3.75
CA GLU A 115 5.38 0.93 2.86
C GLU A 115 4.63 1.37 1.60
N ILE A 116 4.70 2.67 1.32
CA ILE A 116 4.30 3.21 0.03
C ILE A 116 5.40 4.10 -0.54
N ASP A 117 5.77 3.82 -1.79
CA ASP A 117 6.74 4.60 -2.53
C ASP A 117 6.23 4.94 -3.93
N LEU A 118 5.91 6.22 -4.12
CA LEU A 118 5.39 6.79 -5.37
C LEU A 118 6.40 7.76 -6.00
N THR A 119 7.69 7.54 -5.73
CA THR A 119 8.79 8.40 -6.18
C THR A 119 8.75 8.65 -7.69
N ARG A 120 9.01 9.91 -8.09
CA ARG A 120 9.18 10.33 -9.50
C ARG A 120 7.97 10.05 -10.37
N ASN A 121 6.80 10.45 -9.91
CA ASN A 121 5.58 10.46 -10.72
C ASN A 121 5.12 11.90 -11.00
N TYR A 122 3.92 12.07 -11.55
CA TYR A 122 3.28 13.36 -11.79
C TYR A 122 2.02 13.53 -10.92
N LEU A 123 2.00 12.91 -9.73
CA LEU A 123 0.85 12.97 -8.82
C LEU A 123 0.62 14.40 -8.36
N ASN A 124 -0.65 14.79 -8.29
CA ASN A 124 -1.09 16.12 -7.88
C ASN A 124 -2.06 16.04 -6.68
N GLY A 125 -2.59 17.18 -6.26
CA GLY A 125 -3.46 17.27 -5.09
C GLY A 125 -2.67 17.37 -3.78
N THR A 126 -3.26 16.89 -2.68
CA THR A 126 -2.72 16.99 -1.32
C THR A 126 -2.57 15.60 -0.70
N ILE A 127 -1.85 15.50 0.43
CA ILE A 127 -1.85 14.28 1.25
C ILE A 127 -3.26 14.08 1.85
N PRO A 128 -3.89 12.89 1.72
CA PRO A 128 -5.19 12.63 2.31
C PRO A 128 -5.11 12.58 3.83
N VAL A 129 -6.01 13.29 4.51
CA VAL A 129 -6.15 13.26 5.98
C VAL A 129 -6.34 11.82 6.50
N ALA A 130 -7.02 10.97 5.73
CA ALA A 130 -7.26 9.57 6.05
C ALA A 130 -5.98 8.78 6.35
N TRP A 131 -4.84 9.15 5.75
CA TRP A 131 -3.57 8.44 5.97
C TRP A 131 -3.13 8.45 7.44
N GLY A 132 -3.58 9.41 8.25
CA GLY A 132 -3.31 9.45 9.68
C GLY A 132 -3.86 8.27 10.49
N SER A 133 -4.75 7.45 9.91
CA SER A 133 -5.23 6.21 10.53
C SER A 133 -4.48 4.96 10.08
N SER A 134 -3.47 5.10 9.21
CA SER A 134 -2.66 3.99 8.72
C SER A 134 -1.64 3.48 9.76
N LYS A 135 -0.97 2.36 9.42
CA LYS A 135 0.17 1.80 10.15
C LYS A 135 1.45 1.84 9.32
N LEU A 136 1.54 2.82 8.42
CA LEU A 136 2.69 3.00 7.54
C LEU A 136 3.96 3.24 8.38
N ARG A 137 5.04 2.63 7.93
CA ARG A 137 6.41 2.80 8.42
C ARG A 137 7.23 3.65 7.46
N LYS A 138 6.94 3.59 6.16
CA LYS A 138 7.64 4.39 5.16
C LYS A 138 6.67 5.02 4.16
N ILE A 139 6.84 6.32 3.97
CA ILE A 139 6.15 7.10 2.96
C ILE A 139 7.21 7.80 2.13
N SER A 140 7.28 7.49 0.84
CA SER A 140 8.06 8.24 -0.13
C SER A 140 7.20 8.80 -1.25
N LEU A 141 7.15 10.12 -1.33
CA LEU A 141 6.46 10.90 -2.35
C LEU A 141 7.41 11.78 -3.15
N LEU A 142 8.71 11.48 -3.08
CA LEU A 142 9.79 12.21 -3.72
C LEU A 142 9.48 12.55 -5.18
N ALA A 143 9.72 13.80 -5.59
CA ALA A 143 9.61 14.25 -6.97
C ALA A 143 8.22 14.00 -7.60
N ASN A 144 7.21 14.72 -7.08
CA ASN A 144 5.86 14.75 -7.62
C ASN A 144 5.39 16.22 -7.81
N ARG A 145 4.09 16.45 -7.98
CA ARG A 145 3.47 17.78 -8.11
C ARG A 145 2.46 18.02 -6.98
N LEU A 146 2.73 17.47 -5.80
CA LEU A 146 1.84 17.57 -4.64
C LEU A 146 1.90 18.96 -4.03
N THR A 147 0.77 19.42 -3.51
CA THR A 147 0.54 20.78 -3.03
C THR A 147 -0.14 20.75 -1.66
N GLY A 148 -0.40 21.94 -1.09
CA GLY A 148 -1.09 22.08 0.19
C GLY A 148 -0.19 21.80 1.39
N PRO A 149 -0.72 21.89 2.62
CA PRO A 149 0.02 21.59 3.84
C PRO A 149 0.18 20.08 4.07
N ILE A 150 1.16 19.70 4.90
CA ILE A 150 1.19 18.37 5.51
C ILE A 150 0.04 18.31 6.53
N PRO A 151 -0.93 17.40 6.39
CA PRO A 151 -2.00 17.23 7.38
C PRO A 151 -1.42 16.87 8.74
N LYS A 152 -1.96 17.47 9.81
CA LYS A 152 -1.55 17.17 11.19
C LYS A 152 -1.72 15.68 11.54
N GLU A 153 -2.67 15.02 10.89
CA GLU A 153 -2.99 13.62 11.10
C GLU A 153 -1.83 12.70 10.68
N ILE A 154 -0.88 13.16 9.86
CA ILE A 154 0.37 12.42 9.64
C ILE A 154 1.13 12.20 10.96
N GLY A 155 1.02 13.13 11.92
CA GLY A 155 1.57 12.98 13.27
C GLY A 155 0.94 11.85 14.11
N ASN A 156 -0.19 11.27 13.66
CA ASN A 156 -0.81 10.12 14.33
C ASN A 156 -0.22 8.77 13.91
N ILE A 157 0.57 8.73 12.83
CA ILE A 157 1.19 7.51 12.32
C ILE A 157 2.45 7.20 13.14
N THR A 158 2.29 6.87 14.42
CA THR A 158 3.44 6.70 15.34
C THR A 158 4.39 5.56 14.95
N THR A 159 3.99 4.70 14.02
CA THR A 159 4.82 3.65 13.38
C THR A 159 5.80 4.21 12.34
N LEU A 160 5.68 5.48 11.94
CA LEU A 160 6.45 6.03 10.82
C LEU A 160 7.94 6.15 11.15
N GLU A 161 8.77 5.58 10.29
CA GLU A 161 10.23 5.58 10.36
C GLU A 161 10.87 6.47 9.29
N SER A 162 10.20 6.64 8.14
CA SER A 162 10.72 7.41 7.02
C SER A 162 9.61 8.22 6.35
N LEU A 163 9.81 9.54 6.26
CA LEU A 163 8.93 10.46 5.54
C LEU A 163 9.74 11.27 4.52
N VAL A 164 9.56 10.97 3.24
CA VAL A 164 10.26 11.62 2.12
C VAL A 164 9.25 12.41 1.29
N LEU A 165 9.30 13.73 1.36
CA LEU A 165 8.39 14.65 0.67
C LEU A 165 9.11 15.60 -0.29
N GLU A 166 10.41 15.43 -0.51
CA GLU A 166 11.23 16.37 -1.28
C GLU A 166 10.77 16.51 -2.73
N PHE A 167 11.13 17.63 -3.35
CA PHE A 167 10.81 17.94 -4.74
C PHE A 167 9.31 17.87 -5.02
N ASN A 168 8.54 18.61 -4.23
CA ASN A 168 7.11 18.82 -4.40
C ASN A 168 6.80 20.33 -4.31
N GLN A 169 5.54 20.68 -4.17
CA GLN A 169 5.04 22.05 -4.03
C GLN A 169 4.24 22.20 -2.73
N PHE A 170 4.58 21.44 -1.68
CA PHE A 170 3.92 21.56 -0.38
C PHE A 170 4.10 22.97 0.19
N THR A 171 3.07 23.50 0.83
CA THR A 171 2.97 24.88 1.31
C THR A 171 2.62 24.95 2.79
N GLY A 172 2.70 26.14 3.39
CA GLY A 172 2.32 26.34 4.78
C GLY A 172 3.39 25.87 5.75
N ASN A 173 3.06 25.84 7.04
CA ASN A 173 4.02 25.52 8.08
C ASN A 173 4.18 24.01 8.25
N ILE A 174 5.38 23.58 8.61
CA ILE A 174 5.60 22.23 9.11
C ILE A 174 4.84 22.12 10.43
N THR A 175 3.91 21.18 10.54
CA THR A 175 3.08 21.04 11.74
C THR A 175 3.87 20.50 12.93
N SER A 176 3.59 20.99 14.14
CA SER A 176 4.19 20.49 15.38
C SER A 176 3.85 19.04 15.67
N ASP A 177 2.77 18.51 15.09
CA ASP A 177 2.33 17.12 15.28
C ASP A 177 3.34 16.09 14.71
N LEU A 178 4.22 16.48 13.80
CA LEU A 178 5.32 15.60 13.36
C LEU A 178 6.27 15.24 14.52
N GLY A 179 6.30 16.05 15.58
CA GLY A 179 7.04 15.73 16.81
C GLY A 179 6.50 14.54 17.60
N ASN A 180 5.33 13.99 17.24
CA ASN A 180 4.77 12.78 17.84
C ASN A 180 5.35 11.49 17.26
N LEU A 181 6.10 11.57 16.15
CA LEU A 181 6.61 10.42 15.40
C LEU A 181 7.88 9.85 16.04
N SER A 182 7.76 9.26 17.23
CA SER A 182 8.91 8.82 18.05
C SER A 182 9.85 7.82 17.37
N HIS A 183 9.38 7.10 16.35
CA HIS A 183 10.16 6.14 15.57
C HIS A 183 10.79 6.73 14.29
N LEU A 184 10.54 8.02 13.99
CA LEU A 184 11.01 8.65 12.77
C LEU A 184 12.54 8.74 12.76
N GLN A 185 13.14 8.18 11.71
CA GLN A 185 14.58 8.15 11.48
C GLN A 185 14.99 9.06 10.34
N ARG A 186 14.12 9.20 9.32
CA ARG A 186 14.38 10.02 8.12
C ARG A 186 13.26 11.01 7.89
N LEU A 187 13.60 12.29 7.79
CA LEU A 187 12.65 13.36 7.48
C LEU A 187 13.21 14.28 6.40
N TYR A 188 12.73 14.08 5.17
CA TYR A 188 13.19 14.86 4.04
C TYR A 188 12.08 15.75 3.49
N LEU A 189 12.26 17.06 3.67
CA LEU A 189 11.26 18.10 3.34
C LEU A 189 11.77 19.14 2.33
N THR A 190 13.02 19.04 1.89
CA THR A 190 13.67 20.05 1.03
C THR A 190 12.97 20.20 -0.32
N SER A 191 13.26 21.30 -1.04
CA SER A 191 12.70 21.55 -2.37
C SER A 191 11.16 21.51 -2.39
N ASN A 192 10.56 22.27 -1.46
CA ASN A 192 9.13 22.54 -1.32
C ASN A 192 8.93 24.05 -1.08
N ASN A 193 7.67 24.49 -0.93
CA ASN A 193 7.30 25.88 -0.65
C ASN A 193 6.80 26.06 0.80
N PHE A 194 7.41 25.33 1.74
CA PHE A 194 7.09 25.47 3.17
C PHE A 194 7.47 26.87 3.67
N THR A 195 6.68 27.37 4.61
CA THR A 195 6.84 28.69 5.24
C THR A 195 6.91 28.55 6.76
N GLY A 196 7.16 29.67 7.45
CA GLY A 196 7.18 29.71 8.90
C GLY A 196 8.45 29.10 9.50
N GLU A 197 8.41 28.86 10.80
CA GLU A 197 9.53 28.34 11.57
C GLU A 197 9.48 26.80 11.69
N LEU A 198 10.63 26.18 11.89
CA LEU A 198 10.70 24.76 12.23
C LEU A 198 10.11 24.54 13.63
N PRO A 199 9.15 23.63 13.81
CA PRO A 199 8.58 23.36 15.12
C PRO A 199 9.63 22.82 16.09
N GLU A 200 9.71 23.40 17.29
CA GLU A 200 10.59 22.91 18.36
C GLU A 200 10.29 21.46 18.74
N THR A 201 9.08 20.96 18.47
CA THR A 201 8.70 19.58 18.72
C THR A 201 9.50 18.58 17.89
N LEU A 202 10.10 18.99 16.76
CA LEU A 202 11.02 18.15 16.00
C LEU A 202 12.28 17.81 16.81
N ALA A 203 12.69 18.66 17.75
CA ALA A 203 13.82 18.36 18.65
C ALA A 203 13.54 17.19 19.61
N LYS A 204 12.27 16.77 19.77
CA LYS A 204 11.88 15.60 20.58
C LYS A 204 12.11 14.27 19.85
N LEU A 205 12.36 14.30 18.54
CA LEU A 205 12.54 13.11 17.72
C LEU A 205 13.94 12.52 17.93
N THR A 206 14.12 11.78 19.03
CA THR A 206 15.41 11.18 19.42
C THR A 206 15.90 10.08 18.48
N SER A 207 15.00 9.52 17.66
CA SER A 207 15.31 8.50 16.64
C SER A 207 15.78 9.12 15.32
N LEU A 208 15.64 10.43 15.11
CA LEU A 208 15.96 11.09 13.85
C LEU A 208 17.47 11.03 13.57
N ARG A 209 17.85 10.72 12.34
CA ARG A 209 19.25 10.54 11.90
C ARG A 209 19.57 11.27 10.60
N GLU A 210 18.58 11.37 9.71
CA GLU A 210 18.73 11.90 8.35
C GLU A 210 17.62 12.91 8.02
#